data_AF-A0A087SR47-F1
#
_entry.id   AF-A0A087SR47-F1
#
_cell.length_a   1.000
_cell.length_b   1.000
_cell.length_c   1.000
_cell.angle_alpha   90.00
_cell.angle_beta   90.00
_cell.angle_gamma   90.00
#
_symmetry.space_group_name_H-M   'P 1'
#
loop_
_entity.id
_entity.type
_entity.pdbx_description
1 polymer ?
#
loop_
_entity_poly.entity_id
_entity_poly.type
_entity_poly.pdbx_seq_one_letter_code
_entity_poly.pdbx_strand_id
1 'polypeptide(L)'
;MSRYQPQYTVCGNLLCSPSWATGKVHGSLARAGKVRGQCPKVAKQDKKKTPKGRALKRLKYIRRFVNVVVGFGKARGPNSNQQ
;
A
#
# COMPACT_ATOMS: atom_id res chain seq x y z
N MET A 1 37.90 42.78 -23.94
CA MET A 1 37.37 41.66 -23.12
C MET A 1 36.70 40.67 -24.07
N SER A 2 37.36 39.53 -24.24
CA SER A 2 37.17 38.55 -25.30
C SER A 2 35.90 37.72 -25.09
N ARG A 3 35.11 37.54 -26.15
CA ARG A 3 33.93 36.67 -26.15
C ARG A 3 34.37 35.21 -26.14
N TYR A 4 34.02 34.50 -25.08
CA TYR A 4 34.23 33.07 -24.94
C TYR A 4 33.30 32.32 -25.92
N GLN A 5 33.89 31.69 -26.94
CA GLN A 5 33.24 30.71 -27.82
C GLN A 5 33.49 29.31 -27.25
N PRO A 6 32.46 28.53 -26.86
CA PRO A 6 32.68 27.12 -26.53
C PRO A 6 32.86 26.33 -27.82
N GLN A 7 34.06 25.77 -27.99
CA GLN A 7 34.34 24.79 -29.03
C GLN A 7 33.67 23.48 -28.65
N TYR A 8 32.50 23.18 -29.23
CA TYR A 8 32.01 21.80 -29.29
C TYR A 8 32.83 21.07 -30.34
N THR A 9 34.00 20.61 -29.92
CA THR A 9 34.82 19.67 -30.67
C THR A 9 34.09 18.34 -30.69
N VAL A 10 33.55 18.00 -31.85
CA VAL A 10 33.18 16.64 -32.24
C VAL A 10 34.45 15.79 -32.17
N CYS A 11 34.46 14.76 -31.32
CA CYS A 11 35.08 13.45 -31.57
C CYS A 11 35.11 12.63 -30.28
N GLY A 12 34.39 11.51 -30.27
CA GLY A 12 34.56 10.49 -29.25
C GLY A 12 33.28 9.71 -28.99
N ASN A 13 32.98 8.78 -29.88
CA ASN A 13 31.94 7.76 -29.74
C ASN A 13 31.94 7.14 -28.32
N LEU A 14 31.09 7.64 -27.43
CA LEU A 14 30.44 6.79 -26.44
C LEU A 14 29.00 6.60 -26.92
N LEU A 15 28.80 5.52 -27.68
CA LEU A 15 27.54 4.79 -27.57
C LEU A 15 27.39 4.41 -26.09
N CYS A 16 26.75 5.27 -25.31
CA CYS A 16 25.99 4.79 -24.17
C CYS A 16 24.78 4.07 -24.76
N SER A 17 25.01 2.89 -25.31
CA SER A 17 23.95 1.92 -25.53
C SER A 17 23.46 1.54 -24.15
N PRO A 18 22.19 1.77 -23.78
CA PRO A 18 21.64 0.99 -22.70
C PRO A 18 21.69 -0.46 -23.22
N SER A 19 22.61 -1.27 -22.71
CA SER A 19 22.70 -2.70 -23.01
C SER A 19 21.55 -3.42 -22.31
N TRP A 20 20.32 -3.13 -22.74
CA TRP A 20 19.12 -3.87 -22.34
C TRP A 20 19.00 -5.21 -23.08
N ALA A 21 20.05 -5.66 -23.78
CA ALA A 21 20.12 -6.98 -24.40
C ALA A 21 20.40 -8.07 -23.35
N THR A 22 19.30 -8.57 -22.77
CA THR A 22 19.06 -10.00 -22.52
C THR A 22 20.13 -10.77 -21.72
N GLY A 23 20.34 -10.39 -20.46
CA GLY A 23 20.81 -11.34 -19.45
C GLY A 23 19.71 -12.35 -19.12
N LYS A 24 19.99 -13.66 -19.20
CA LYS A 24 19.08 -14.74 -18.81
C LYS A 24 18.73 -14.60 -17.32
N VAL A 25 17.59 -13.97 -17.03
CA VAL A 25 17.12 -13.75 -15.67
C VAL A 25 16.87 -15.12 -15.02
N HIS A 26 17.69 -15.48 -14.03
CA HIS A 26 17.49 -16.70 -13.25
C HIS A 26 16.41 -16.45 -12.19
N GLY A 27 15.24 -17.02 -12.46
CA GLY A 27 14.05 -16.95 -11.61
C GLY A 27 12.82 -17.24 -12.45
N SER A 28 12.25 -18.44 -12.32
CA SER A 28 11.03 -18.79 -13.05
C SER A 28 9.83 -18.06 -12.46
N LEU A 29 8.97 -17.49 -13.32
CA LEU A 29 7.67 -16.93 -12.94
C LEU A 29 6.65 -18.01 -12.49
N ALA A 30 7.06 -19.27 -12.42
CA ALA A 30 6.22 -20.43 -12.10
C ALA A 30 5.45 -20.34 -10.76
N ARG A 31 5.85 -19.44 -9.85
CA ARG A 31 5.19 -19.23 -8.54
C ARG A 31 4.30 -17.98 -8.50
N ALA A 32 4.19 -17.24 -9.60
CA ALA A 32 3.34 -16.05 -9.66
C ALA A 32 1.88 -16.44 -9.39
N GLY A 33 1.25 -15.80 -8.40
CA GLY A 33 -0.17 -16.03 -8.08
C GLY A 33 -0.49 -17.32 -7.31
N LYS A 34 0.47 -18.21 -7.01
CA LYS A 34 0.23 -19.50 -6.31
C LYS A 34 -0.65 -19.34 -5.06
N VAL A 35 -0.32 -18.36 -4.20
CA VAL A 35 -1.05 -18.13 -2.94
C VAL A 35 -2.46 -17.57 -3.18
N ARG A 36 -2.65 -16.74 -4.21
CA ARG A 36 -3.96 -16.15 -4.51
C ARG A 36 -4.96 -17.16 -5.08
N GLY A 37 -4.48 -18.20 -5.77
CA GLY A 37 -5.32 -19.28 -6.30
C GLY A 37 -5.60 -20.39 -5.28
N GLN A 38 -4.69 -20.61 -4.33
CA GLN A 38 -4.87 -21.60 -3.27
C GLN A 38 -5.90 -21.16 -2.21
N CYS A 39 -5.98 -19.86 -1.91
CA CYS A 39 -6.94 -19.36 -0.93
C CYS A 39 -8.39 -19.44 -1.45
N PRO A 40 -9.35 -19.99 -0.68
CA PRO A 40 -10.74 -20.03 -1.09
C PRO A 40 -11.28 -18.62 -1.31
N LYS A 41 -12.01 -18.42 -2.41
CA LYS A 41 -12.58 -17.12 -2.75
C LYS A 41 -13.84 -16.88 -1.93
N VAL A 42 -13.68 -16.29 -0.73
CA VAL A 42 -14.81 -15.91 0.11
C VAL A 42 -15.51 -14.68 -0.49
N ALA A 43 -16.81 -14.82 -0.78
CA ALA A 43 -17.65 -13.71 -1.21
C ALA A 43 -17.79 -12.67 -0.08
N LYS A 44 -17.90 -11.39 -0.46
CA LYS A 44 -18.14 -10.33 0.52
C LYS A 44 -19.56 -10.50 1.05
N GLN A 45 -19.68 -10.59 2.37
CA GLN A 45 -20.98 -10.59 3.03
C GLN A 45 -21.63 -9.20 2.95
N ASP A 46 -22.95 -9.17 2.78
CA ASP A 46 -23.72 -7.93 2.81
C ASP A 46 -23.71 -7.33 4.21
N LYS A 47 -22.97 -6.23 4.36
CA LYS A 47 -22.92 -5.44 5.60
C LYS A 47 -23.74 -4.18 5.41
N LYS A 48 -24.53 -3.82 6.43
CA LYS A 48 -25.29 -2.57 6.46
C LYS A 48 -24.36 -1.38 6.21
N LYS A 49 -24.80 -0.45 5.36
CA LYS A 49 -24.03 0.76 5.04
C LYS A 49 -23.77 1.56 6.31
N THR A 50 -22.50 1.81 6.62
CA THR A 50 -22.14 2.72 7.71
C THR A 50 -22.42 4.16 7.28
N PRO A 51 -23.06 4.99 8.13
CA PRO A 51 -23.23 6.41 7.81
C PRO A 51 -21.87 7.09 7.67
N LYS A 52 -21.80 8.16 6.88
CA LYS A 52 -20.58 8.94 6.63
C LYS A 52 -20.64 10.32 7.32
N GLY A 53 -19.50 10.99 7.44
CA GLY A 53 -19.42 12.38 7.93
C GLY A 53 -19.76 12.56 9.42
N ARG A 54 -20.60 13.57 9.72
CA ARG A 54 -20.96 13.97 11.09
C ARG A 54 -21.67 12.86 11.86
N ALA A 55 -22.54 12.10 11.21
CA ALA A 55 -23.26 10.98 11.83
C ALA A 55 -22.28 9.89 12.32
N LEU A 56 -21.25 9.57 11.54
CA LEU A 56 -20.22 8.61 11.95
C LEU A 56 -19.39 9.13 13.13
N LYS A 57 -19.03 10.42 13.13
CA LYS A 57 -18.29 11.04 14.23
C LYS A 57 -19.10 10.99 15.54
N ARG A 58 -20.40 11.29 15.49
CA ARG A 58 -21.30 11.18 16.65
C ARG A 58 -21.37 9.74 17.19
N LEU A 59 -21.56 8.77 16.31
CA LEU A 59 -21.57 7.35 16.69
C LEU A 59 -20.25 6.89 17.32
N LYS A 60 -19.10 7.35 16.80
CA LYS A 60 -17.78 7.04 17.37
C LYS A 60 -17.59 7.67 18.75
N TYR A 61 -18.03 8.91 18.94
CA TYR A 61 -17.94 9.61 20.22
C TYR A 61 -18.77 8.90 21.30
N ILE A 62 -20.05 8.62 20.99
CA ILE A 62 -20.97 7.92 21.91
C ILE A 62 -20.37 6.56 22.32
N ARG A 63 -19.85 5.79 21.35
CA ARG A 63 -19.23 4.47 21.62
C ARG A 63 -17.91 4.52 22.39
N ARG A 64 -17.18 5.63 22.40
CA ARG A 64 -15.85 5.72 23.04
C ARG A 64 -15.91 6.36 24.43
N PHE A 65 -16.81 7.33 24.62
CA PHE A 65 -16.77 8.21 25.79
C PHE A 65 -18.07 8.20 26.60
N VAL A 66 -19.24 8.11 25.95
CA VAL A 66 -20.52 8.19 26.66
C VAL A 66 -20.98 6.83 27.15
N ASN A 67 -20.89 5.81 26.29
CA ASN A 67 -21.40 4.47 26.60
C ASN A 67 -20.37 3.56 27.30
N VAL A 68 -19.10 3.97 27.34
CA VAL A 68 -18.05 3.17 28.00
C VAL A 68 -18.01 3.56 29.47
N VAL A 69 -18.47 2.67 30.34
CA VAL A 69 -18.17 2.74 31.78
C VAL A 69 -16.84 2.01 31.97
N VAL A 70 -15.83 2.69 32.50
CA VAL A 70 -14.55 2.07 32.86
C VAL A 70 -14.80 1.22 34.10
N GLY A 71 -15.27 -0.01 33.90
CA GLY A 71 -15.39 -1.00 34.96
C GLY A 71 -14.01 -1.32 35.55
N PHE A 72 -13.99 -1.82 36.79
CA PHE A 72 -12.75 -2.24 37.43
C PHE A 72 -12.11 -3.41 36.65
N GLY A 73 -10.91 -3.17 36.10
CA GLY A 73 -10.15 -4.15 35.31
C GLY A 73 -9.47 -3.55 34.07
N LYS A 74 -8.80 -4.39 33.27
CA LYS A 74 -8.17 -3.96 32.01
C LYS A 74 -9.23 -3.67 30.95
N ALA A 75 -9.26 -2.45 30.44
CA ALA A 75 -10.19 -2.06 29.38
C ALA A 75 -10.02 -2.94 28.13
N ARG A 76 -11.11 -3.55 27.66
CA ARG A 76 -11.11 -4.37 26.44
C ARG A 76 -10.99 -3.48 25.21
N GLY A 77 -10.15 -3.91 24.27
CA GLY A 77 -9.96 -3.21 23.01
C GLY A 77 -11.19 -3.33 22.09
N PRO A 78 -11.41 -2.37 21.17
CA PRO A 78 -12.60 -2.31 20.32
C PRO A 78 -12.73 -3.46 19.30
N ASN A 79 -11.69 -4.27 19.12
CA ASN A 79 -11.66 -5.43 18.23
C ASN A 79 -11.04 -6.64 18.94
N SER A 80 -11.48 -6.89 20.18
CA SER A 80 -11.03 -8.03 20.97
C SER A 80 -11.98 -9.21 20.74
N ASN A 81 -11.50 -10.28 20.11
CA ASN A 81 -12.26 -11.52 19.89
C ASN A 81 -12.00 -12.53 21.02
N GLN A 82 -12.17 -12.12 22.28
CA GLN A 82 -12.16 -13.12 23.35
C GLN A 82 -13.50 -13.86 23.34
N GLN A 83 -13.43 -15.20 23.30
CA GLN A 83 -14.56 -16.09 23.55
C GLN A 83 -14.87 -16.15 25.03
#